data_AF-A0A3D5Q6G4-F1
#
_entry.id   AF-A0A3D5Q6G4-F1
#
_cell.length_a   1.000
_cell.length_b   1.000
_cell.length_c   1.000
_cell.angle_alpha   90.00
_cell.angle_beta   90.00
_cell.angle_gamma   90.00
#
_symmetry.space_group_name_H-M   'P 1'
#
loop_
_entity.id
_entity.type
_entity.pdbx_description
1 polymer ?
#
loop_
_entity_poly.entity_id
_entity_poly.type
_entity_poly.pdbx_seq_one_letter_code
_entity_poly.pdbx_strand_id
1 'polypeptide(L)'
;MSARIWLTAGIVLSLGGCSLAPDRVNPETPVPENWTSAQLEADKKIATDWWRDFGDRALVALVEESLQANNDLQLAAARVAEARAMLTGRQAERYPLLEAEGAASRQGPSEEAVNGGTGDGKPFNDLRVSGVLSYELDLWGRLANASEAARARLMA
;
A
#
# COMPACT_ATOMS: atom_id res chain seq x y z
N MET A 1 -26.41 33.62 16.64
CA MET A 1 -26.81 32.85 15.43
C MET A 1 -25.66 32.04 14.86
N SER A 2 -24.45 32.63 14.77
CA SER A 2 -23.21 31.96 14.34
C SER A 2 -22.84 30.70 15.13
N ALA A 3 -22.86 30.73 16.47
CA ALA A 3 -22.45 29.58 17.30
C ALA A 3 -23.30 28.32 17.11
N ARG A 4 -24.61 28.47 16.83
CA ARG A 4 -25.51 27.36 16.53
C ARG A 4 -25.18 26.71 15.19
N ILE A 5 -24.79 27.50 14.19
CA ILE A 5 -24.40 27.02 12.85
C ILE A 5 -23.10 26.20 12.93
N TRP A 6 -22.12 26.66 13.71
CA TRP A 6 -20.87 25.93 13.95
C TRP A 6 -21.10 24.62 14.73
N LEU A 7 -22.00 24.62 15.72
CA LEU A 7 -22.39 23.41 16.47
C LEU A 7 -23.10 22.38 15.58
N THR A 8 -24.04 22.82 14.74
CA THR A 8 -24.73 21.92 13.80
C THR A 8 -23.79 21.37 12.74
N ALA A 9 -22.85 22.19 12.23
CA ALA A 9 -21.84 21.74 11.27
C ALA A 9 -20.89 20.70 11.88
N GLY A 10 -20.47 20.89 13.14
CA GLY A 10 -19.62 19.92 13.86
C GLY A 10 -20.31 18.57 14.09
N ILE A 11 -21.59 18.58 14.45
CA ILE A 11 -22.38 17.35 14.64
C ILE A 11 -22.54 16.60 13.31
N VAL A 12 -22.86 17.29 12.22
CA VAL A 12 -23.01 16.66 10.89
C VAL A 12 -21.67 16.06 10.41
N LEU A 13 -20.54 16.72 10.66
CA LEU A 13 -19.22 16.19 10.30
C LEU A 13 -18.87 14.91 11.08
N SER A 14 -19.32 14.78 12.32
CA SER A 14 -19.01 13.63 13.18
C SER A 14 -19.74 12.34 12.79
N LEU A 15 -20.79 12.42 11.97
CA LEU A 15 -21.65 11.28 11.62
C LEU A 15 -21.26 10.59 10.29
N GLY A 16 -20.31 11.12 9.52
CA GLY A 16 -20.07 10.73 8.13
C GLY A 16 -18.82 9.89 7.83
N GLY A 17 -17.99 9.56 8.82
CA GLY A 17 -16.63 9.05 8.61
C GLY A 17 -16.36 7.62 9.12
N CYS A 18 -17.20 6.65 8.74
CA CYS A 18 -16.97 5.25 9.07
C CYS A 18 -16.47 4.45 7.85
N SER A 19 -15.55 3.51 8.09
CA SER A 19 -15.18 2.49 7.11
C SER A 19 -16.38 1.58 6.84
N LEU A 20 -16.64 1.31 5.55
CA LEU A 20 -17.69 0.39 5.09
C LEU A 20 -17.13 -1.00 4.71
N ALA A 21 -15.84 -1.25 4.95
CA ALA A 21 -15.27 -2.56 4.71
C ALA A 21 -15.84 -3.58 5.72
N PRO A 22 -16.25 -4.78 5.26
CA PRO A 22 -16.66 -5.84 6.18
C PRO A 22 -15.47 -6.33 6.99
N ASP A 23 -15.74 -6.80 8.21
CA ASP A 23 -14.72 -7.39 9.07
C ASP A 23 -14.08 -8.61 8.41
N ARG A 24 -12.76 -8.73 8.55
CA ARG A 24 -12.03 -9.90 8.09
C ARG A 24 -12.40 -11.11 8.96
N VAL A 25 -13.18 -12.01 8.41
CA VAL A 25 -13.46 -13.32 9.02
C VAL A 25 -12.54 -14.37 8.42
N ASN A 26 -11.89 -15.16 9.27
CA ASN A 26 -11.21 -16.38 8.82
C ASN A 26 -12.29 -17.46 8.68
N PRO A 27 -12.58 -17.96 7.47
CA PRO A 27 -13.60 -18.96 7.30
C PRO A 27 -13.20 -20.23 8.06
N GLU A 28 -14.14 -20.77 8.84
CA GLU A 28 -13.98 -22.10 9.41
C GLU A 28 -13.88 -23.10 8.25
N THR A 29 -12.73 -23.77 8.14
CA THR A 29 -12.54 -24.82 7.15
C THR A 29 -13.22 -26.08 7.64
N PRO A 30 -14.08 -26.74 6.84
CA PRO A 30 -14.74 -27.98 7.23
C PRO A 30 -13.74 -29.14 7.18
N VAL A 31 -12.88 -29.21 8.18
CA VAL A 31 -11.93 -30.31 8.38
C VAL A 31 -12.33 -31.09 9.63
N PRO A 32 -12.09 -32.41 9.65
CA PRO A 32 -12.29 -33.19 10.87
C PRO A 32 -11.43 -32.64 12.02
N GLU A 33 -12.01 -32.55 13.22
CA GLU A 33 -11.25 -32.17 14.42
C GLU A 33 -10.11 -33.17 14.72
N ASN A 34 -10.31 -34.43 14.33
CA ASN A 34 -9.36 -35.51 14.57
C ASN A 34 -9.08 -36.30 13.30
N TRP A 35 -7.81 -36.59 13.06
CA TRP A 35 -7.38 -37.52 12.03
C TRP A 35 -7.30 -38.93 12.63
N THR A 36 -7.69 -39.95 11.86
CA THR A 36 -7.61 -41.36 12.30
C THR A 36 -6.17 -41.83 12.49
N SER A 37 -5.20 -41.13 11.90
CA SER A 37 -3.77 -41.38 12.05
C SER A 37 -3.16 -40.35 13.01
N ALA A 38 -2.78 -40.83 14.19
CA ALA A 38 -1.99 -40.17 15.22
C ALA A 38 -2.67 -39.05 16.03
N GLN A 39 -2.44 -39.13 17.34
CA GLN A 39 -2.73 -38.09 18.31
C GLN A 39 -1.73 -36.95 18.07
N LEU A 40 -2.09 -36.07 17.14
CA LEU A 40 -1.31 -34.88 16.81
C LEU A 40 -1.53 -33.85 17.91
N GLU A 41 -0.45 -33.48 18.59
CA GLU A 41 -0.42 -32.29 19.45
C GLU A 41 -0.63 -31.06 18.56
N ALA A 42 -1.83 -30.49 18.62
CA ALA A 42 -2.27 -29.40 17.73
C ALA A 42 -1.32 -28.18 17.72
N ASP A 43 -0.57 -27.97 18.80
CA ASP A 43 0.32 -26.82 18.99
C ASP A 43 1.80 -27.11 18.69
N LYS A 44 2.15 -28.33 18.23
CA LYS A 44 3.55 -28.66 17.96
C LYS A 44 4.02 -27.99 16.67
N LYS A 45 4.79 -26.90 16.81
CA LYS A 45 5.48 -26.27 15.70
C LYS A 45 6.53 -27.22 15.12
N ILE A 46 6.56 -27.33 13.79
CA ILE A 46 7.63 -28.00 13.07
C ILE A 46 8.90 -27.17 13.24
N ALA A 47 10.01 -27.83 13.61
CA ALA A 47 11.30 -27.18 13.72
C ALA A 47 11.74 -26.62 12.36
N THR A 48 12.37 -25.45 12.33
CA THR A 48 12.83 -24.85 11.07
C THR A 48 13.92 -25.68 10.38
N ASP A 49 14.57 -26.58 11.12
CA ASP A 49 15.63 -27.48 10.70
C ASP A 49 15.22 -28.96 10.76
N TRP A 50 13.92 -29.24 10.60
CA TRP A 50 13.29 -30.57 10.67
C TRP A 50 14.03 -31.68 9.90
N TRP A 51 14.77 -31.36 8.84
CA TRP A 51 15.55 -32.33 8.07
C TRP A 51 16.70 -32.96 8.86
N ARG A 52 17.13 -32.32 9.96
CA ARG A 52 18.16 -32.86 10.86
C ARG A 52 17.67 -34.08 11.65
N ASP A 53 16.36 -34.19 11.87
CA ASP A 53 15.76 -35.30 12.61
C ASP A 53 15.88 -36.65 11.88
N PHE A 54 16.26 -36.64 10.59
CA PHE A 54 16.56 -37.86 9.82
C PHE A 54 17.88 -38.52 10.22
N GLY A 55 18.79 -37.79 10.91
CA GLY A 55 20.09 -38.34 11.32
C GLY A 55 21.08 -38.62 10.19
N ASP A 56 20.79 -38.19 8.96
CA ASP A 56 21.67 -38.36 7.80
C ASP A 56 22.51 -37.09 7.54
N ARG A 57 23.83 -37.21 7.73
CA ARG A 57 24.78 -36.11 7.51
C ARG A 57 24.88 -35.67 6.05
N ALA A 58 24.71 -36.60 5.10
CA ALA A 58 24.74 -36.26 3.68
C ALA A 58 23.51 -35.44 3.30
N LEU A 59 22.33 -35.84 3.78
CA LEU A 59 21.09 -35.08 3.61
C LEU A 59 21.22 -33.67 4.19
N VAL A 60 21.72 -33.54 5.42
CA VAL A 60 21.89 -32.23 6.07
C VAL A 60 22.79 -31.32 5.23
N ALA A 61 23.91 -31.83 4.72
CA ALA A 61 24.82 -31.05 3.88
C ALA A 61 24.15 -30.58 2.57
N LEU A 62 23.39 -31.47 1.89
CA LEU A 62 22.67 -31.13 0.65
C LEU A 62 21.59 -30.07 0.86
N VAL A 63 20.84 -30.15 1.97
CA VAL A 63 19.82 -29.15 2.30
C VAL A 63 20.47 -27.81 2.63
N GLU A 64 21.54 -27.80 3.42
CA GLU A 64 22.26 -26.57 3.78
C GLU A 64 22.87 -25.87 2.56
N GLU A 65 23.48 -26.64 1.64
CA GLU A 65 23.97 -26.11 0.37
C GLU A 65 22.83 -25.53 -0.47
N SER A 66 21.70 -26.26 -0.56
CA SER A 66 20.52 -25.81 -1.29
C SER A 66 19.93 -24.52 -0.69
N LEU A 67 19.87 -24.39 0.63
CA LEU A 67 19.36 -23.17 1.27
C LEU A 67 20.20 -21.92 0.94
N GLN A 68 21.47 -22.08 0.61
CA GLN A 68 22.35 -20.96 0.22
C GLN A 68 22.27 -20.60 -1.26
N ALA A 69 22.07 -21.59 -2.14
CA ALA A 69 22.23 -21.42 -3.59
C ALA A 69 20.98 -21.71 -4.43
N ASN A 70 19.83 -22.01 -3.83
CA ASN A 70 18.61 -22.33 -4.57
C ASN A 70 17.91 -21.07 -5.12
N ASN A 71 17.84 -20.97 -6.45
CA ASN A 71 17.22 -19.84 -7.16
C ASN A 71 15.71 -19.72 -6.92
N ASP A 72 14.99 -20.82 -6.69
CA ASP A 72 13.56 -20.79 -6.39
C ASP A 72 13.32 -20.17 -5.00
N LEU A 73 14.20 -20.45 -4.03
CA LEU A 73 14.15 -19.80 -2.70
C LEU A 73 14.48 -18.31 -2.80
N GLN A 74 15.49 -17.95 -3.61
CA GLN A 74 15.81 -16.53 -3.86
C GLN A 74 14.65 -15.81 -4.54
N LEU A 75 13.99 -16.44 -5.51
CA LEU A 75 12.80 -15.91 -6.17
C LEU A 75 11.63 -15.74 -5.19
N ALA A 76 11.40 -16.73 -4.32
CA ALA A 76 10.37 -16.65 -3.28
C ALA A 76 10.66 -15.48 -2.30
N ALA A 77 11.91 -15.32 -1.86
CA ALA A 77 12.32 -14.20 -1.02
C ALA A 77 12.13 -12.84 -1.73
N ALA A 78 12.46 -12.76 -3.02
CA ALA A 78 12.25 -11.56 -3.83
C ALA A 78 10.76 -11.18 -3.94
N ARG A 79 9.87 -12.17 -4.10
CA ARG A 79 8.41 -11.94 -4.11
C ARG A 79 7.89 -11.39 -2.77
N VAL A 80 8.42 -11.86 -1.65
CA VAL A 80 8.10 -11.30 -0.32
C VAL A 80 8.59 -9.86 -0.20
N ALA A 81 9.80 -9.56 -0.70
CA ALA A 81 10.33 -8.19 -0.71
C ALA A 81 9.50 -7.25 -1.61
N GLU A 82 9.08 -7.72 -2.78
CA GLU A 82 8.17 -7.01 -3.68
C GLU A 82 6.83 -6.71 -3.00
N ALA A 83 6.19 -7.70 -2.39
CA ALA A 83 4.92 -7.51 -1.67
C ALA A 83 5.07 -6.50 -0.51
N ARG A 84 6.22 -6.50 0.17
CA ARG A 84 6.54 -5.52 1.21
C ARG A 84 6.69 -4.11 0.64
N ALA A 85 7.38 -3.95 -0.49
CA ALA A 85 7.52 -2.66 -1.16
C ALA A 85 6.16 -2.11 -1.63
N MET A 86 5.28 -2.98 -2.16
CA MET A 86 3.91 -2.61 -2.51
C MET A 86 3.11 -2.15 -1.28
N LEU A 87 3.25 -2.84 -0.14
CA LEU A 87 2.63 -2.41 1.13
C LEU A 87 3.14 -1.03 1.56
N THR A 88 4.45 -0.80 1.50
CA THR A 88 5.04 0.51 1.83
C THR A 88 4.48 1.61 0.92
N GLY A 89 4.34 1.37 -0.38
CA GLY A 89 3.70 2.31 -1.31
C GLY A 89 2.26 2.65 -0.92
N ARG A 90 1.44 1.64 -0.58
CA ARG A 90 0.05 1.87 -0.13
C ARG A 90 -0.04 2.62 1.20
N GLN A 91 0.90 2.39 2.11
CA GLN A 91 0.95 3.14 3.36
C GLN A 91 1.40 4.59 3.15
N ALA A 92 2.28 4.85 2.19
CA ALA A 92 2.74 6.20 1.85
C ALA A 92 1.60 7.10 1.33
N GLU A 93 0.64 6.53 0.60
CA GLU A 93 -0.57 7.25 0.11
C GLU A 93 -1.40 7.87 1.25
N ARG A 94 -1.23 7.42 2.50
CA ARG A 94 -1.93 7.96 3.69
C ARG A 94 -1.27 9.22 4.26
N TYR A 95 -0.16 9.66 3.71
CA TYR A 95 0.57 10.86 4.15
C TYR A 95 0.49 11.96 3.10
N PRO A 96 0.63 13.23 3.50
CA PRO A 96 0.71 14.32 2.54
C PRO A 96 1.91 14.15 1.60
N LEU A 97 1.68 14.31 0.30
CA LEU A 97 2.71 14.33 -0.73
C LEU A 97 3.16 15.78 -0.95
N LEU A 98 4.47 16.00 -0.77
CA LEU A 98 5.10 17.29 -1.02
C LEU A 98 5.97 17.19 -2.27
N GLU A 99 5.66 18.01 -3.25
CA GLU A 99 6.33 18.06 -4.54
C GLU A 99 6.89 19.45 -4.81
N ALA A 100 7.96 19.51 -5.59
CA ALA A 100 8.52 20.75 -6.12
C ALA A 100 8.43 20.69 -7.65
N GLU A 101 7.78 21.69 -8.23
CA GLU A 101 7.50 21.76 -9.65
C GLU A 101 8.09 23.03 -10.25
N GLY A 102 8.61 22.91 -11.47
CA GLY A 102 9.11 24.02 -12.25
C GLY A 102 8.54 23.94 -13.67
N ALA A 103 8.00 25.03 -14.17
CA ALA A 103 7.46 25.12 -15.52
C ALA A 103 7.97 26.38 -16.22
N ALA A 104 8.34 26.25 -17.49
CA ALA A 104 8.67 27.36 -18.36
C ALA A 104 7.87 27.22 -19.66
N SER A 105 7.17 28.27 -20.07
CA SER A 105 6.46 28.32 -21.35
C SER A 105 6.64 29.67 -22.01
N ARG A 106 6.52 29.71 -23.34
CA ARG A 106 6.49 30.94 -24.11
C ARG A 106 5.19 30.97 -24.90
N GLN A 107 4.41 32.02 -24.71
CA GLN A 107 3.07 32.13 -25.29
C GLN A 107 2.94 33.48 -26.00
N GLY A 108 2.18 33.51 -27.07
CA GLY A 108 1.91 34.73 -27.83
C GLY A 108 0.58 34.59 -28.56
N PRO A 109 -0.09 35.72 -28.86
CA PRO A 109 -1.33 35.68 -29.61
C PRO A 109 -1.09 35.12 -31.02
N SER A 110 -2.10 34.44 -31.56
CA SER A 110 -2.14 34.11 -32.99
C SER A 110 -2.27 35.39 -33.81
N GLU A 111 -1.71 35.41 -35.01
CA GLU A 111 -1.84 36.54 -35.96
C GLU A 111 -3.30 36.83 -36.33
N GLU A 112 -4.20 35.85 -36.15
CA GLU A 112 -5.64 35.92 -36.47
C GLU A 112 -6.52 36.26 -35.26
N ALA A 113 -5.94 36.56 -34.08
CA ALA A 113 -6.70 36.80 -32.86
C ALA A 113 -7.48 38.14 -32.91
N VAL A 114 -8.81 38.06 -33.07
CA VAL A 114 -9.72 39.23 -33.19
C VAL A 114 -9.77 40.09 -31.92
N ASN A 115 -9.47 39.52 -30.75
CA ASN A 115 -9.31 40.24 -29.48
C ASN A 115 -8.02 39.77 -28.82
N GLY A 116 -6.88 40.31 -29.27
CA GLY A 116 -5.60 40.10 -28.60
C GLY A 116 -5.71 40.56 -27.14
N GLY A 117 -5.76 39.60 -26.22
CA GLY A 117 -5.89 39.86 -24.79
C GLY A 117 -4.79 40.81 -24.28
N THR A 118 -5.12 41.56 -23.23
CA THR A 118 -4.32 42.61 -22.58
C THR A 118 -2.81 42.28 -22.53
N GLY A 119 -2.07 42.91 -23.44
CA GLY A 119 -0.63 42.77 -23.65
C GLY A 119 -0.32 43.23 -25.08
N ASP A 120 0.83 43.85 -25.33
CA ASP A 120 1.21 44.53 -26.59
C ASP A 120 1.31 43.63 -27.85
N GLY A 121 0.58 42.52 -27.94
CA GLY A 121 0.61 41.60 -29.07
C GLY A 121 1.90 40.78 -29.18
N LYS A 122 2.81 40.88 -28.21
CA LYS A 122 4.14 40.26 -28.26
C LYS A 122 4.16 38.94 -27.49
N PRO A 123 4.95 37.95 -27.96
CA PRO A 123 5.19 36.75 -27.16
C PRO A 123 5.84 37.09 -25.82
N PHE A 124 5.41 36.41 -24.77
CA PHE A 124 5.94 36.55 -23.41
C PHE A 124 6.38 35.19 -22.86
N ASN A 125 7.28 35.21 -21.88
CA ASN A 125 7.75 34.03 -21.19
C ASN A 125 7.05 33.92 -19.82
N ASP A 126 6.52 32.74 -19.52
CA ASP A 126 5.99 32.36 -18.20
C ASP A 126 6.97 31.38 -17.57
N LEU A 127 7.54 31.77 -16.43
CA LEU A 127 8.41 30.92 -15.61
C LEU A 127 7.78 30.79 -14.23
N ARG A 128 7.57 29.55 -13.79
CA ARG A 128 6.98 29.23 -12.48
C ARG A 128 7.83 28.20 -11.77
N VAL A 129 8.04 28.43 -10.48
CA VAL A 129 8.54 27.43 -9.53
C VAL A 129 7.56 27.40 -8.37
N SER A 130 7.08 26.22 -8.00
CA SER A 130 6.08 26.05 -6.96
C SER A 130 6.35 24.81 -6.12
N GLY A 131 6.04 24.87 -4.83
CA GLY A 131 5.86 23.69 -3.99
C GLY A 131 4.38 23.31 -3.97
N VAL A 132 4.07 22.02 -4.17
CA VAL A 132 2.70 21.50 -4.16
C VAL A 132 2.57 20.52 -3.00
N LEU A 133 1.57 20.74 -2.16
CA LEU A 133 1.17 19.82 -1.09
C LEU A 133 -0.18 19.22 -1.47
N SER A 134 -0.22 17.91 -1.70
CA SER A 134 -1.47 17.18 -1.95
C SER A 134 -1.72 16.17 -0.84
N TYR A 135 -2.97 16.09 -0.37
CA TYR A 135 -3.35 15.17 0.70
C TYR A 135 -4.83 14.80 0.60
N GLU A 136 -5.12 13.50 0.69
CA GLU A 136 -6.47 12.97 0.77
C GLU A 136 -6.82 12.64 2.22
N LEU A 137 -7.85 13.28 2.75
CA LEU A 137 -8.41 12.93 4.05
C LEU A 137 -9.22 11.64 3.94
N ASP A 138 -8.74 10.57 4.57
CA ASP A 138 -9.39 9.26 4.54
C ASP A 138 -10.56 9.16 5.53
N LEU A 139 -11.70 9.78 5.19
CA LEU A 139 -12.89 9.78 6.05
C LEU A 139 -13.62 8.42 6.06
N TRP A 140 -13.56 7.66 4.96
CA TRP A 140 -14.30 6.41 4.78
C TRP A 140 -13.41 5.16 4.81
N GLY A 141 -12.15 5.30 5.24
CA GLY A 141 -11.19 4.21 5.36
C GLY A 141 -10.73 3.63 4.02
N ARG A 142 -10.92 4.30 2.88
CA ARG A 142 -10.51 3.82 1.55
C ARG A 142 -9.01 3.51 1.51
N LEU A 143 -8.19 4.44 2.01
CA LEU A 143 -6.72 4.29 2.02
C LEU A 143 -6.27 3.31 3.12
N ALA A 144 -6.95 3.30 4.27
CA ALA A 144 -6.70 2.34 5.35
C ALA A 144 -6.96 0.89 4.87
N ASN A 145 -8.11 0.65 4.23
CA ASN A 145 -8.51 -0.65 3.69
C ASN A 145 -7.59 -1.09 2.55
N ALA A 146 -7.12 -0.15 1.70
CA ALA A 146 -6.13 -0.46 0.66
C ALA A 146 -4.79 -0.91 1.25
N SER A 147 -4.34 -0.27 2.34
CA SER A 147 -3.15 -0.67 3.09
C SER A 147 -3.32 -2.05 3.76
N GLU A 148 -4.49 -2.32 4.33
CA GLU A 148 -4.80 -3.61 4.94
C GLU A 148 -4.85 -4.74 3.90
N ALA A 149 -5.46 -4.50 2.73
CA ALA A 149 -5.45 -5.45 1.63
C ALA A 149 -4.03 -5.76 1.14
N ALA A 150 -3.15 -4.76 1.04
CA ALA A 150 -1.74 -4.98 0.70
C ALA A 150 -1.00 -5.77 1.78
N ARG A 151 -1.31 -5.53 3.06
CA ARG A 151 -0.75 -6.30 4.17
C ARG A 151 -1.23 -7.75 4.14
N ALA A 152 -2.49 -7.99 3.83
CA ALA A 152 -3.02 -9.34 3.66
C ALA A 152 -2.32 -10.10 2.53
N ARG A 153 -2.01 -9.43 1.39
CA ARG A 153 -1.21 -10.04 0.30
C ARG A 153 0.23 -10.38 0.69
N LEU A 154 0.85 -9.60 1.57
CA LEU A 154 2.20 -9.89 2.09
C LEU A 154 2.20 -11.10 3.05
N MET A 155 1.08 -11.36 3.72
CA MET A 155 0.93 -12.44 4.70
C MET A 155 0.25 -13.70 4.13
N ALA A 156 -0.18 -13.65 2.87
CA ALA A 156 -0.76 -14.78 2.14
C ALA A 156 0.34 -15.69 1.61
#